data_AF-A0A966BJD6-F1
#
_entry.id   AF-A0A966BJD6-F1
#
_cell.length_a   1.000
_cell.length_b   1.000
_cell.length_c   1.000
_cell.angle_alpha   90.00
_cell.angle_beta   90.00
_cell.angle_gamma   90.00
#
_symmetry.space_group_name_H-M   'P 1'
#
loop_
_entity.id
_entity.type
_entity.pdbx_description
1 polymer ?
#
loop_
_entity_poly.entity_id
_entity_poly.type
_entity_poly.pdbx_seq_one_letter_code
_entity_poly.pdbx_strand_id
1 'polypeptide(L)'
;MTEARQPLQDESVTVFLTPNFVVKQADGVIVLIEHLQLADDFVAFVDRMHACGERFAGMNFELVQKLLYDADALAFFKSSSKELRIASGIVPFPELRKKLYRAVKVLENGKRVEYLFEPVTMEVTHQEPVYGEPDDTGLTPIIDYVDKTEDVPATLNFDEFFAAIWLKGVKFGLDELAIREAIGGATSMRRTIARQLDPTAGRDAEIKEASPDLHRDNSPKILANGKADLSQFKNRFPQMAKGARLLKKLPRVLGRQGRTVGGDLIEPALPKDLDLYALTSVGTKVEVCEDGEYIVATLDGFLTLDPKSNQVSVTEKI
;
A
#
# COMPACT_ATOMS: atom_id res chain seq x y z
N MET A 1 -56.94 33.11 -17.91
CA MET A 1 -55.65 33.05 -17.20
C MET A 1 -55.66 31.74 -16.44
N THR A 2 -55.08 30.71 -17.03
CA THR A 2 -55.06 29.35 -16.48
C THR A 2 -53.60 28.96 -16.47
N GLU A 3 -52.98 29.05 -15.29
CA GLU A 3 -51.57 28.71 -15.10
C GLU A 3 -51.38 27.21 -15.34
N ALA A 4 -50.56 26.90 -16.34
CA ALA A 4 -50.03 25.57 -16.57
C ALA A 4 -49.04 25.24 -15.46
N ARG A 5 -49.33 24.21 -14.65
CA ARG A 5 -48.35 23.59 -13.75
C ARG A 5 -47.24 22.97 -14.60
N GLN A 6 -46.02 23.49 -14.45
CA GLN A 6 -44.80 22.93 -14.98
C GLN A 6 -44.61 21.47 -14.50
N PRO A 7 -44.17 20.54 -15.36
CA PRO A 7 -43.74 19.23 -14.90
C PRO A 7 -42.45 19.37 -14.09
N LEU A 8 -42.40 18.65 -12.98
CA LEU A 8 -41.22 18.50 -12.13
C LEU A 8 -40.00 18.13 -12.99
N GLN A 9 -38.90 18.83 -12.71
CA GLN A 9 -37.59 18.57 -13.30
C GLN A 9 -37.21 17.11 -13.03
N ASP A 10 -36.99 16.38 -14.12
CA ASP A 10 -36.38 15.06 -14.15
C ASP A 10 -34.98 15.20 -13.52
N GLU A 11 -34.82 14.74 -12.28
CA GLU A 11 -33.51 14.57 -11.65
C GLU A 11 -32.71 13.65 -12.57
N SER A 12 -31.71 14.20 -13.24
CA SER A 12 -30.82 13.46 -14.13
C SER A 12 -30.22 12.28 -13.36
N VAL A 13 -30.80 11.09 -13.54
CA VAL A 13 -30.28 9.83 -13.03
C VAL A 13 -28.88 9.69 -13.60
N THR A 14 -27.86 9.89 -12.77
CA THR A 14 -26.48 9.67 -13.18
C THR A 14 -26.32 8.16 -13.35
N VAL A 15 -26.42 7.69 -14.58
CA VAL A 15 -26.28 6.27 -14.89
C VAL A 15 -24.83 5.88 -14.64
N PHE A 16 -24.61 5.16 -13.53
CA PHE A 16 -23.31 4.56 -13.25
C PHE A 16 -23.04 3.43 -14.24
N LEU A 17 -22.09 3.66 -15.15
CA LEU A 17 -21.61 2.66 -16.10
C LEU A 17 -20.44 1.89 -15.52
N THR A 18 -20.54 0.56 -15.53
CA THR A 18 -19.42 -0.30 -15.16
C THR A 18 -18.41 -0.39 -16.30
N PRO A 19 -17.10 -0.40 -16.00
CA PRO A 19 -16.06 -0.60 -17.00
C PRO A 19 -16.12 -2.03 -17.57
N ASN A 20 -15.46 -2.25 -18.71
CA ASN A 20 -15.43 -3.54 -19.43
C ASN A 20 -14.80 -4.70 -18.64
N PHE A 21 -14.09 -4.43 -17.56
CA PHE A 21 -13.54 -5.43 -16.65
C PHE A 21 -14.44 -5.72 -15.44
N VAL A 22 -15.59 -5.05 -15.30
CA VAL A 22 -16.56 -5.32 -14.22
C VAL A 22 -17.89 -5.73 -14.82
N VAL A 23 -18.34 -6.94 -14.48
CA VAL A 23 -19.64 -7.47 -14.91
C VAL A 23 -20.55 -7.61 -13.69
N LYS A 24 -21.75 -7.03 -13.78
CA LYS A 24 -22.83 -7.27 -12.84
C LYS A 24 -23.66 -8.44 -13.35
N GLN A 25 -23.73 -9.52 -12.58
CA GLN A 25 -24.51 -10.72 -12.89
C GLN A 25 -25.44 -11.06 -11.73
N ALA A 26 -26.37 -11.99 -11.93
CA ALA A 26 -27.28 -12.44 -10.87
C ALA A 26 -26.54 -13.08 -9.69
N ASP A 27 -25.36 -13.65 -9.93
CA ASP A 27 -24.49 -14.24 -8.93
C ASP A 27 -23.50 -13.24 -8.32
N GLY A 28 -23.49 -11.97 -8.72
CA GLY A 28 -22.74 -10.91 -8.04
C GLY A 28 -21.94 -9.97 -8.94
N VAL A 29 -20.89 -9.38 -8.38
CA VAL A 29 -19.98 -8.46 -9.05
C VAL A 29 -18.69 -9.21 -9.36
N ILE A 30 -18.43 -9.38 -10.65
CA ILE A 30 -17.29 -10.14 -11.16
C ILE A 30 -16.29 -9.18 -11.81
N VAL A 31 -15.01 -9.33 -11.46
CA VAL A 31 -13.89 -8.64 -12.11
C VAL A 31 -13.24 -9.60 -13.10
N LEU A 32 -13.24 -9.23 -14.39
CA LEU A 32 -12.54 -9.92 -15.46
C LEU A 32 -11.06 -9.50 -15.46
N ILE A 33 -10.21 -10.36 -14.93
CA ILE A 33 -8.79 -10.06 -14.67
C ILE A 33 -8.01 -9.83 -15.96
N GLU A 34 -8.40 -10.50 -17.05
CA GLU A 34 -7.80 -10.32 -18.38
C GLU A 34 -8.04 -8.93 -18.97
N HIS A 35 -9.15 -8.27 -18.60
CA HIS A 35 -9.48 -6.92 -19.06
C HIS A 35 -8.91 -5.82 -18.16
N LEU A 36 -8.46 -6.16 -16.95
CA LEU A 36 -7.83 -5.23 -16.02
C LEU A 36 -6.36 -4.98 -16.42
N GLN A 37 -6.13 -3.91 -17.17
CA GLN A 37 -4.81 -3.61 -17.74
C GLN A 37 -3.86 -3.06 -16.69
N LEU A 38 -4.26 -1.97 -16.02
CA LEU A 38 -3.47 -1.27 -15.01
C LEU A 38 -4.08 -1.48 -13.62
N ALA A 39 -3.23 -1.51 -12.58
CA ALA A 39 -3.71 -1.61 -11.19
C ALA A 39 -4.61 -0.41 -10.81
N ASP A 40 -4.26 0.78 -11.31
CA ASP A 40 -4.99 2.02 -11.04
C ASP A 40 -6.39 2.04 -11.69
N ASP A 41 -6.65 1.19 -12.70
CA ASP A 41 -7.98 1.10 -13.32
C ASP A 41 -9.05 0.69 -12.30
N PHE A 42 -8.70 -0.23 -11.39
CA PHE A 42 -9.61 -0.69 -10.35
C PHE A 42 -9.84 0.39 -9.29
N VAL A 43 -8.78 1.12 -8.90
CA VAL A 43 -8.89 2.27 -7.98
C VAL A 43 -9.82 3.33 -8.57
N ALA A 44 -9.61 3.69 -9.83
CA ALA A 44 -10.43 4.68 -10.53
C ALA A 44 -11.90 4.24 -10.66
N PHE A 45 -12.14 2.93 -10.82
CA PHE A 45 -13.48 2.38 -10.81
C PHE A 45 -14.16 2.54 -9.43
N VAL A 46 -13.49 2.18 -8.34
CA VAL A 46 -14.04 2.31 -6.98
C VAL A 46 -14.27 3.78 -6.63
N ASP A 47 -13.36 4.68 -7.02
CA ASP A 47 -13.52 6.13 -6.87
C ASP A 47 -14.79 6.63 -7.58
N ARG A 48 -14.98 6.28 -8.86
CA ARG A 48 -16.19 6.67 -9.62
C ARG A 48 -17.46 6.07 -9.05
N MET A 49 -17.43 4.80 -8.63
CA MET A 49 -18.58 4.12 -8.05
C MET A 49 -19.08 4.88 -6.81
N HIS A 50 -18.21 5.15 -5.85
CA HIS A 50 -18.59 5.89 -4.65
C HIS A 50 -19.01 7.34 -4.97
N ALA A 51 -18.35 8.00 -5.92
CA ALA A 51 -18.71 9.35 -6.36
C ALA A 51 -20.12 9.42 -6.99
N CYS A 52 -20.54 8.36 -7.71
CA CYS A 52 -21.90 8.22 -8.24
C CYS A 52 -22.94 7.82 -7.17
N GLY A 53 -22.55 7.72 -5.90
CA GLY A 53 -23.45 7.33 -4.82
C GLY A 53 -23.78 5.83 -4.82
N GLU A 54 -22.94 5.00 -5.43
CA GLU A 54 -23.06 3.54 -5.41
C GLU A 54 -22.09 2.94 -4.38
N ARG A 55 -22.34 1.71 -3.94
CA ARG A 55 -21.44 0.96 -3.05
C ARG A 55 -21.50 -0.54 -3.35
N PHE A 56 -20.50 -1.29 -2.88
CA PHE A 56 -20.60 -2.73 -2.83
C PHE A 56 -21.64 -3.20 -1.80
N ALA A 57 -22.22 -4.37 -2.05
CA ALA A 57 -23.02 -5.12 -1.09
C ALA A 57 -22.50 -6.56 -0.99
N GLY A 58 -22.30 -7.06 0.23
CA GLY A 58 -21.71 -8.37 0.49
C GLY A 58 -20.29 -8.46 -0.05
N MET A 59 -19.47 -7.44 0.19
CA MET A 59 -18.13 -7.34 -0.37
C MET A 59 -17.18 -8.37 0.25
N ASN A 60 -16.38 -9.02 -0.58
CA ASN A 60 -15.16 -9.70 -0.15
C ASN A 60 -14.04 -8.66 -0.04
N PHE A 61 -13.88 -8.13 1.17
CA PHE A 61 -12.94 -7.04 1.44
C PHE A 61 -11.49 -7.42 1.14
N GLU A 62 -11.08 -8.65 1.44
CA GLU A 62 -9.73 -9.14 1.16
C GLU A 62 -9.41 -9.10 -0.34
N LEU A 63 -10.31 -9.61 -1.19
CA LEU A 63 -10.13 -9.56 -2.64
C LEU A 63 -10.11 -8.13 -3.18
N VAL A 64 -10.99 -7.26 -2.65
CA VAL A 64 -11.01 -5.84 -3.05
C VAL A 64 -9.71 -5.14 -2.66
N GLN A 65 -9.18 -5.36 -1.45
CA GLN A 65 -7.88 -4.81 -1.03
C GLN A 65 -6.73 -5.32 -1.91
N LYS A 66 -6.72 -6.62 -2.25
CA LYS A 66 -5.71 -7.19 -3.15
C LYS A 66 -5.75 -6.55 -4.54
N LEU A 67 -6.93 -6.40 -5.11
CA LEU A 67 -7.10 -5.74 -6.42
C LEU A 67 -6.74 -4.25 -6.39
N LEU A 68 -6.93 -3.57 -5.26
CA LEU A 68 -6.58 -2.16 -5.12
C LEU A 68 -5.07 -1.93 -4.96
N TYR A 69 -4.39 -2.78 -4.18
CA TYR A 69 -3.08 -2.40 -3.63
C TYR A 69 -1.99 -3.48 -3.68
N ASP A 70 -2.33 -4.74 -3.99
CA ASP A 70 -1.39 -5.85 -3.99
C ASP A 70 -1.02 -6.26 -5.42
N ALA A 71 0.10 -5.74 -5.90
CA ALA A 71 0.61 -6.01 -7.24
C ALA A 71 0.98 -7.49 -7.45
N ASP A 72 1.50 -8.15 -6.41
CA ASP A 72 1.88 -9.56 -6.47
C ASP A 72 0.63 -10.44 -6.55
N ALA A 73 -0.40 -10.13 -5.77
CA ALA A 73 -1.70 -10.80 -5.87
C ALA A 73 -2.33 -10.58 -7.25
N LEU A 74 -2.27 -9.37 -7.81
CA LEU A 74 -2.78 -9.10 -9.15
C LEU A 74 -2.03 -9.89 -10.23
N ALA A 75 -0.70 -9.98 -10.14
CA ALA A 75 0.11 -10.79 -11.04
C ALA A 75 -0.22 -12.29 -10.90
N PHE A 76 -0.45 -12.75 -9.67
CA PHE A 76 -0.90 -14.10 -9.40
C PHE A 76 -2.29 -14.36 -10.00
N PHE A 77 -3.25 -13.46 -9.85
CA PHE A 77 -4.58 -13.60 -10.46
C PHE A 77 -4.47 -13.67 -11.98
N LYS A 78 -3.68 -12.80 -12.62
CA LYS A 78 -3.45 -12.83 -14.07
C LYS A 78 -2.91 -14.17 -14.58
N SER A 79 -2.19 -14.93 -13.77
CA SER A 79 -1.67 -16.25 -14.14
C SER A 79 -2.57 -17.43 -13.74
N SER A 80 -3.45 -17.26 -12.75
CA SER A 80 -4.21 -18.37 -12.14
C SER A 80 -5.72 -18.32 -12.35
N SER A 81 -6.30 -17.14 -12.56
CA SER A 81 -7.75 -16.91 -12.56
C SER A 81 -8.14 -15.89 -13.62
N LYS A 82 -9.22 -16.17 -14.37
CA LYS A 82 -9.75 -15.20 -15.35
C LYS A 82 -10.74 -14.22 -14.74
N GLU A 83 -11.43 -14.65 -13.68
CA GLU A 83 -12.56 -13.93 -13.10
C GLU A 83 -12.52 -14.03 -11.57
N LEU A 84 -12.86 -12.93 -10.89
CA LEU A 84 -12.99 -12.90 -9.42
C LEU A 84 -14.34 -12.31 -9.02
N ARG A 85 -15.12 -13.04 -8.23
CA ARG A 85 -16.33 -12.51 -7.60
C ARG A 85 -15.94 -11.72 -6.34
N ILE A 86 -16.14 -10.40 -6.38
CA ILE A 86 -15.70 -9.49 -5.32
C ILE A 86 -16.82 -8.97 -4.42
N ALA A 87 -18.08 -9.06 -4.85
CA ALA A 87 -19.23 -8.65 -4.06
C ALA A 87 -20.50 -9.37 -4.54
N SER A 88 -21.58 -9.29 -3.76
CA SER A 88 -22.90 -9.77 -4.17
C SER A 88 -23.66 -8.76 -5.03
N GLY A 89 -23.28 -7.48 -5.00
CA GLY A 89 -23.91 -6.46 -5.83
C GLY A 89 -23.22 -5.10 -5.74
N ILE A 90 -23.61 -4.21 -6.64
CA ILE A 90 -23.39 -2.76 -6.53
C ILE A 90 -24.76 -2.14 -6.41
N VAL A 91 -25.00 -1.47 -5.29
CA VAL A 91 -26.31 -0.92 -4.92
C VAL A 91 -26.17 0.55 -4.56
N PRO A 92 -27.26 1.34 -4.66
CA PRO A 92 -27.25 2.72 -4.21
C PRO A 92 -26.82 2.83 -2.76
N PHE A 93 -26.11 3.91 -2.44
CA PHE A 93 -25.77 4.33 -1.09
C PHE A 93 -26.61 5.58 -0.78
N PRO A 94 -27.78 5.43 -0.13
CA PRO A 94 -28.69 6.56 0.10
C PRO A 94 -28.05 7.64 0.99
N GLU A 95 -28.32 8.91 0.69
CA GLU A 95 -27.82 10.06 1.48
C GLU A 95 -28.16 9.94 2.96
N LEU A 96 -29.36 9.44 3.27
CA LEU A 96 -29.80 9.21 4.64
C LEU A 96 -28.89 8.22 5.38
N ARG A 97 -28.40 7.16 4.70
CA ARG A 97 -27.44 6.21 5.27
C ARG A 97 -26.04 6.83 5.38
N LYS A 98 -25.60 7.65 4.42
CA LYS A 98 -24.29 8.33 4.48
C LYS A 98 -24.15 9.19 5.74
N LYS A 99 -25.23 9.86 6.17
CA LYS A 99 -25.27 10.72 7.37
C LYS A 99 -24.96 9.96 8.68
N LEU A 100 -25.16 8.64 8.72
CA LEU A 100 -24.83 7.81 9.89
C LEU A 100 -23.31 7.74 10.15
N TYR A 101 -22.50 7.95 9.11
CA TYR A 101 -21.05 7.80 9.19
C TYR A 101 -20.40 9.15 9.51
N ARG A 102 -19.89 9.30 10.74
CA ARG A 102 -19.27 10.52 11.25
C ARG A 102 -17.90 10.83 10.63
N ALA A 103 -17.39 12.03 10.88
CA ALA A 103 -16.05 12.41 10.45
C ALA A 103 -14.96 11.54 11.13
N VAL A 104 -13.86 11.33 10.41
CA VAL A 104 -12.69 10.63 10.94
C VAL A 104 -11.73 11.62 11.59
N LYS A 105 -10.94 11.15 12.56
CA LYS A 105 -9.83 11.90 13.13
C LYS A 105 -8.51 11.36 12.57
N VAL A 106 -7.81 12.20 11.81
CA VAL A 106 -6.47 11.90 11.31
C VAL A 106 -5.44 12.32 12.35
N LEU A 107 -4.51 11.43 12.66
CA LEU A 107 -3.46 11.60 13.66
C LEU A 107 -2.08 11.36 13.03
N GLU A 108 -1.05 11.75 13.78
CA GLU A 108 0.35 11.44 13.43
C GLU A 108 0.70 11.88 12.00
N ASN A 109 0.30 13.09 11.62
CA ASN A 109 0.50 13.67 10.28
C ASN A 109 0.00 12.78 9.12
N GLY A 110 -1.13 12.08 9.32
CA GLY A 110 -1.71 11.23 8.28
C GLY A 110 -1.40 9.74 8.41
N LYS A 111 -0.57 9.33 9.38
CA LYS A 111 -0.19 7.93 9.53
C LYS A 111 -1.25 7.04 10.16
N ARG A 112 -2.16 7.62 10.96
CA ARG A 112 -3.19 6.88 11.69
C ARG A 112 -4.53 7.57 11.59
N VAL A 113 -5.59 6.78 11.43
CA VAL A 113 -6.97 7.27 11.42
C VAL A 113 -7.77 6.61 12.53
N GLU A 114 -8.47 7.44 13.31
CA GLU A 114 -9.42 7.00 14.32
C GLU A 114 -10.86 7.37 13.94
N TYR A 115 -11.79 6.53 14.38
CA TYR A 115 -13.22 6.74 14.25
C TYR A 115 -13.89 6.59 15.62
N LEU A 116 -14.90 7.42 15.89
CA LEU A 116 -15.74 7.31 17.08
C LEU A 116 -16.98 6.48 16.72
N PHE A 117 -17.05 5.27 17.25
CA PHE A 117 -18.25 4.44 17.17
C PHE A 117 -19.19 4.83 18.30
N GLU A 118 -20.46 5.06 17.98
CA GLU A 118 -21.52 5.44 18.91
C GLU A 118 -22.87 4.94 18.35
N PRO A 119 -23.91 4.74 19.18
CA PRO A 119 -25.25 4.47 18.69
C PRO A 119 -25.71 5.55 17.70
N VAL A 120 -26.29 5.12 16.58
CA VAL A 120 -26.80 6.02 15.55
C VAL A 120 -28.30 5.90 15.41
N THR A 121 -28.95 6.99 15.04
CA THR A 121 -30.38 7.06 14.71
C THR A 121 -30.55 7.53 13.28
N MET A 122 -31.71 7.24 12.71
CA MET A 122 -32.08 7.63 11.38
C MET A 122 -33.50 8.18 11.39
N GLU A 123 -33.70 9.34 10.77
CA GLU A 123 -35.02 9.93 10.58
C GLU A 123 -35.79 9.08 9.55
N VAL A 124 -36.95 8.56 9.95
CA VAL A 124 -37.87 7.83 9.07
C VAL A 124 -39.19 8.57 9.03
N THR A 125 -39.68 8.83 7.82
CA THR A 125 -41.00 9.42 7.58
C THR A 125 -41.97 8.33 7.15
N HIS A 126 -43.07 8.18 7.88
CA HIS A 126 -44.17 7.28 7.54
C HIS A 126 -45.50 8.02 7.56
N GLN A 127 -46.46 7.48 6.80
CA GLN A 127 -47.81 8.02 6.75
C GLN A 127 -48.66 7.41 7.86
N GLU A 128 -49.14 8.24 8.78
CA GLU A 128 -50.13 7.85 9.77
C GLU A 128 -51.54 8.21 9.29
N PRO A 129 -52.49 7.26 9.27
CA PRO A 129 -53.87 7.55 8.90
C PRO A 129 -54.54 8.42 9.98
N VAL A 130 -55.23 9.47 9.54
CA VAL A 130 -56.11 10.29 10.37
C VAL A 130 -57.51 9.70 10.30
N TYR A 131 -58.05 9.35 11.46
CA TYR A 131 -59.40 8.81 11.58
C TYR A 131 -60.41 9.93 11.85
N GLY A 132 -61.52 9.92 11.11
CA GLY A 132 -62.65 10.83 11.31
C GLY A 132 -63.59 10.35 12.43
N GLU A 133 -64.71 11.05 12.57
CA GLU A 133 -65.77 10.64 13.52
C GLU A 133 -66.35 9.26 13.15
N PRO A 134 -66.77 8.45 14.13
CA PRO A 134 -67.42 7.17 13.86
C PRO A 134 -68.69 7.36 13.01
N ASP A 135 -68.84 6.55 11.96
CA ASP A 135 -70.06 6.53 11.17
C ASP A 135 -71.21 5.82 11.90
N ASP A 136 -72.39 5.73 11.26
CA ASP A 136 -73.58 5.07 11.80
C ASP A 136 -73.38 3.55 12.09
N THR A 137 -72.26 2.97 11.66
CA THR A 137 -71.86 1.59 11.95
C THR A 137 -70.86 1.47 13.10
N GLY A 138 -70.43 2.61 13.67
CA GLY A 138 -69.44 2.69 14.74
C GLY A 138 -67.99 2.56 14.26
N LEU A 139 -67.76 2.61 12.94
CA LEU A 139 -66.43 2.55 12.34
C LEU A 139 -65.91 3.96 12.11
N THR A 140 -64.65 4.21 12.47
CA THR A 140 -63.97 5.48 12.20
C THR A 140 -63.27 5.41 10.83
N PRO A 141 -63.75 6.10 9.78
CA PRO A 141 -63.13 6.07 8.47
C PRO A 141 -61.78 6.82 8.48
N ILE A 142 -60.84 6.38 7.66
CA ILE A 142 -59.60 7.14 7.40
C ILE A 142 -59.97 8.32 6.50
N ILE A 143 -59.80 9.54 7.00
CA ILE A 143 -60.16 10.78 6.29
C ILE A 143 -58.96 11.50 5.69
N ASP A 144 -57.75 11.23 6.17
CA ASP A 144 -56.51 11.82 5.67
C ASP A 144 -55.29 10.95 6.04
N TYR A 145 -54.12 11.31 5.53
CA TYR A 145 -52.84 10.77 5.96
C TYR A 145 -51.90 11.93 6.33
N VAL A 146 -51.25 11.86 7.49
CA VAL A 146 -50.20 12.82 7.85
C VAL A 146 -48.84 12.16 7.76
N ASP A 147 -47.90 12.86 7.15
CA ASP A 147 -46.50 12.48 7.21
C ASP A 147 -45.98 12.76 8.62
N LYS A 148 -45.49 11.71 9.28
CA LYS A 148 -44.84 11.81 10.59
C LYS A 148 -43.40 11.36 10.46
N THR A 149 -42.49 12.17 10.98
CA THR A 149 -41.06 11.87 11.03
C THR A 149 -40.67 11.50 12.45
N GLU A 150 -40.01 10.36 12.60
CA GLU A 150 -39.47 9.90 13.88
C GLU A 150 -38.01 9.44 13.74
N ASP A 151 -37.23 9.62 14.82
CA ASP A 151 -35.87 9.10 14.91
C ASP A 151 -35.91 7.65 15.39
N VAL A 152 -35.56 6.72 14.51
CA VAL A 152 -35.45 5.30 14.86
C VAL A 152 -33.98 4.88 15.05
N PRO A 153 -33.67 3.98 16.00
CA PRO A 153 -32.33 3.41 16.10
C PRO A 153 -31.89 2.74 14.79
N ALA A 154 -30.65 2.96 14.39
CA ALA A 154 -30.05 2.39 13.20
C ALA A 154 -28.74 1.66 13.53
N THR A 155 -28.34 0.78 12.62
CA THR A 155 -27.07 0.03 12.70
C THR A 155 -26.15 0.44 11.56
N LEU A 156 -24.85 0.50 11.86
CA LEU A 156 -23.82 0.67 10.83
C LEU A 156 -23.60 -0.66 10.10
N ASN A 157 -23.29 -0.59 8.81
CA ASN A 157 -22.88 -1.71 7.99
C ASN A 157 -21.43 -1.50 7.50
N PHE A 158 -20.64 -2.59 7.39
CA PHE A 158 -19.23 -2.50 6.98
C PHE A 158 -19.04 -2.07 5.53
N ASP A 159 -19.84 -2.54 4.59
CA ASP A 159 -19.71 -2.16 3.17
C ASP A 159 -20.02 -0.66 2.98
N GLU A 160 -21.04 -0.18 3.69
CA GLU A 160 -21.35 1.25 3.77
C GLU A 160 -20.28 2.05 4.51
N PHE A 161 -19.68 1.48 5.57
CA PHE A 161 -18.56 2.10 6.28
C PHE A 161 -17.37 2.28 5.34
N PHE A 162 -17.00 1.25 4.59
CA PHE A 162 -15.95 1.32 3.59
C PHE A 162 -16.22 2.44 2.58
N ALA A 163 -17.41 2.49 1.99
CA ALA A 163 -17.79 3.54 1.04
C ALA A 163 -17.74 4.95 1.67
N ALA A 164 -18.27 5.11 2.89
CA ALA A 164 -18.33 6.41 3.57
C ALA A 164 -16.94 6.93 3.98
N ILE A 165 -16.06 6.04 4.41
CA ILE A 165 -14.70 6.37 4.84
C ILE A 165 -13.79 6.60 3.62
N TRP A 166 -14.03 5.88 2.52
CA TRP A 166 -13.41 6.13 1.23
C TRP A 166 -13.67 7.55 0.73
N LEU A 167 -14.93 7.99 0.78
CA LEU A 167 -15.32 9.37 0.42
C LEU A 167 -14.70 10.44 1.33
N LYS A 168 -14.21 10.06 2.52
CA LYS A 168 -13.46 10.93 3.44
C LYS A 168 -11.95 10.87 3.23
N GLY A 169 -11.50 10.22 2.16
CA GLY A 169 -10.08 10.16 1.77
C GLY A 169 -9.27 9.08 2.49
N VAL A 170 -9.90 8.13 3.18
CA VAL A 170 -9.21 7.01 3.82
C VAL A 170 -9.50 5.76 2.99
N LYS A 171 -8.52 5.36 2.19
CA LYS A 171 -8.66 4.32 1.16
C LYS A 171 -7.84 3.07 1.46
N PHE A 172 -6.76 3.20 2.24
CA PHE A 172 -5.82 2.12 2.53
C PHE A 172 -5.68 1.83 4.04
N GLY A 173 -5.30 0.58 4.33
CA GLY A 173 -4.83 0.17 5.65
C GLY A 173 -5.93 0.00 6.69
N LEU A 174 -7.18 -0.19 6.25
CA LEU A 174 -8.33 -0.41 7.12
C LEU A 174 -8.22 -1.75 7.86
N ASP A 175 -8.47 -1.73 9.17
CA ASP A 175 -8.51 -2.90 10.03
C ASP A 175 -9.94 -3.47 10.05
N GLU A 176 -10.24 -4.36 9.10
CA GLU A 176 -11.59 -4.93 8.92
C GLU A 176 -12.13 -5.57 10.21
N LEU A 177 -11.32 -6.40 10.86
CA LEU A 177 -11.72 -7.09 12.08
C LEU A 177 -12.09 -6.09 13.17
N ALA A 178 -11.23 -5.10 13.41
CA ALA A 178 -11.45 -4.07 14.41
C ALA A 178 -12.71 -3.22 14.13
N ILE A 179 -12.97 -2.89 12.87
CA ILE A 179 -14.15 -2.12 12.47
C ILE A 179 -15.42 -2.96 12.66
N ARG A 180 -15.43 -4.22 12.20
CA ARG A 180 -16.61 -5.10 12.34
C ARG A 180 -16.97 -5.34 13.81
N GLU A 181 -15.97 -5.58 14.65
CA GLU A 181 -16.16 -5.69 16.10
C GLU A 181 -16.75 -4.42 16.71
N ALA A 182 -16.24 -3.24 16.30
CA ALA A 182 -16.73 -1.97 16.82
C ALA A 182 -18.16 -1.64 16.36
N ILE A 183 -18.52 -2.00 15.12
CA ILE A 183 -19.88 -1.89 14.58
C ILE A 183 -20.86 -2.81 15.34
N GLY A 184 -20.43 -4.02 15.70
CA GLY A 184 -21.23 -4.97 16.47
C GLY A 184 -21.33 -4.63 17.97
N GLY A 185 -20.52 -3.69 18.46
CA GLY A 185 -20.50 -3.27 19.85
C GLY A 185 -21.60 -2.25 20.19
N ALA A 186 -22.14 -2.33 21.41
CA ALA A 186 -23.16 -1.39 21.90
C ALA A 186 -22.60 -0.16 22.61
N THR A 187 -21.27 -0.09 22.83
CA THR A 187 -20.64 0.95 23.64
C THR A 187 -19.92 1.97 22.79
N SER A 188 -20.13 3.26 23.09
CA SER A 188 -19.40 4.32 22.42
C SER A 188 -17.91 4.24 22.72
N MET A 189 -17.10 4.15 21.66
CA MET A 189 -15.64 4.05 21.80
C MET A 189 -14.92 4.65 20.60
N ARG A 190 -13.73 5.20 20.86
CA ARG A 190 -12.82 5.62 19.80
C ARG A 190 -11.86 4.49 19.46
N ARG A 191 -11.75 4.16 18.18
CA ARG A 191 -10.88 3.07 17.71
C ARG A 191 -10.05 3.52 16.51
N THR A 192 -8.80 3.05 16.44
CA THR A 192 -8.00 3.18 15.23
C THR A 192 -8.59 2.27 14.17
N ILE A 193 -8.96 2.84 13.02
CA ILE A 193 -9.59 2.13 11.91
C ILE A 193 -8.64 1.93 10.73
N ALA A 194 -7.61 2.76 10.57
CA ALA A 194 -6.66 2.64 9.48
C ALA A 194 -5.24 3.06 9.89
N ARG A 195 -4.24 2.45 9.26
CA ARG A 195 -2.82 2.80 9.41
C ARG A 195 -2.11 2.85 8.06
N GLN A 196 -1.19 3.80 7.94
CA GLN A 196 -0.21 3.83 6.87
C GLN A 196 0.70 2.59 6.92
N LEU A 197 1.16 2.15 5.76
CA LEU A 197 2.29 1.24 5.62
C LEU A 197 3.55 2.08 5.41
N ASP A 198 4.49 2.05 6.35
CA ASP A 198 5.76 2.78 6.20
C ASP A 198 6.64 2.11 5.12
N PRO A 199 7.38 2.91 4.32
CA PRO A 199 8.33 2.36 3.35
C PRO A 199 9.46 1.62 4.06
N THR A 200 9.92 0.52 3.47
CA THR A 200 11.10 -0.20 3.96
C THR A 200 12.34 0.38 3.30
N ALA A 201 13.31 0.82 4.09
CA ALA A 201 14.57 1.36 3.58
C ALA A 201 15.35 0.30 2.76
N GLY A 202 16.00 0.77 1.70
CA GLY A 202 16.98 -0.04 0.97
C GLY A 202 18.30 -0.17 1.72
N ARG A 203 19.25 -0.87 1.11
CA ARG A 203 20.64 -0.95 1.56
C ARG A 203 21.55 -0.29 0.54
N ASP A 204 22.44 0.59 0.99
CA ASP A 204 23.46 1.20 0.15
C ASP A 204 24.38 0.13 -0.48
N ALA A 205 25.04 0.49 -1.58
CA ALA A 205 26.10 -0.34 -2.12
C ALA A 205 27.29 -0.34 -1.14
N GLU A 206 27.90 -1.51 -0.97
CA GLU A 206 29.01 -1.71 -0.05
C GLU A 206 30.22 -2.27 -0.78
N ILE A 207 31.38 -2.16 -0.17
CA ILE A 207 32.59 -2.84 -0.62
C ILE A 207 32.88 -3.96 0.34
N LYS A 208 33.14 -5.14 -0.19
CA LYS A 208 33.65 -6.29 0.57
C LYS A 208 35.05 -6.62 0.09
N GLU A 209 35.95 -6.87 1.02
CA GLU A 209 37.30 -7.36 0.69
C GLU A 209 37.22 -8.73 0.00
N ALA A 210 37.93 -8.86 -1.11
CA ALA A 210 37.95 -10.07 -1.94
C ALA A 210 39.24 -10.88 -1.78
N SER A 211 40.26 -10.34 -1.11
CA SER A 211 41.50 -11.06 -0.81
C SER A 211 41.86 -10.94 0.68
N PRO A 212 42.36 -12.02 1.31
CA PRO A 212 42.83 -11.97 2.70
C PRO A 212 44.14 -11.18 2.87
N ASP A 213 44.85 -10.91 1.76
CA ASP A 213 46.18 -10.29 1.79
C ASP A 213 46.15 -8.76 1.76
N LEU A 214 44.95 -8.15 1.80
CA LEU A 214 44.81 -6.68 1.86
C LEU A 214 45.34 -6.09 3.17
N HIS A 215 45.29 -6.86 4.27
CA HIS A 215 45.65 -6.35 5.59
C HIS A 215 47.11 -6.54 5.92
N ARG A 216 47.71 -5.48 6.47
CA ARG A 216 49.02 -5.55 7.09
C ARG A 216 48.97 -6.43 8.34
N ASP A 217 49.79 -7.47 8.37
CA ASP A 217 49.97 -8.39 9.49
C ASP A 217 51.44 -8.43 9.90
N ASN A 218 51.77 -7.80 11.04
CA ASN A 218 53.11 -7.82 11.61
C ASN A 218 53.33 -8.98 12.59
N SER A 219 52.46 -10.00 12.60
CA SER A 219 52.76 -11.23 13.34
C SER A 219 53.93 -11.98 12.70
N PRO A 220 54.74 -12.70 13.48
CA PRO A 220 55.80 -13.55 12.95
C PRO A 220 55.23 -14.63 12.02
N LYS A 221 55.94 -14.92 10.93
CA LYS A 221 55.54 -15.98 10.01
C LYS A 221 55.67 -17.34 10.69
N ILE A 222 54.61 -18.15 10.64
CA ILE A 222 54.67 -19.52 11.15
C ILE A 222 55.21 -20.44 10.05
N LEU A 223 56.29 -21.16 10.36
CA LEU A 223 56.91 -22.13 9.46
C LEU A 223 56.11 -23.44 9.45
N ALA A 224 56.33 -24.28 8.43
CA ALA A 224 55.65 -25.58 8.29
C ALA A 224 55.83 -26.52 9.49
N ASN A 225 56.87 -26.31 10.31
CA ASN A 225 57.14 -27.05 11.54
C ASN A 225 56.41 -26.48 12.79
N GLY A 226 55.53 -25.49 12.61
CA GLY A 226 54.77 -24.83 13.69
C GLY A 226 55.55 -23.79 14.49
N LYS A 227 56.85 -23.57 14.21
CA LYS A 227 57.65 -22.54 14.89
C LYS A 227 57.48 -21.18 14.22
N ALA A 228 57.47 -20.12 15.03
CA ALA A 228 57.45 -18.74 14.57
C ALA A 228 58.86 -18.30 14.12
N ASP A 229 58.96 -17.75 12.91
CA ASP A 229 60.13 -17.05 12.41
C ASP A 229 60.02 -15.56 12.78
N LEU A 230 60.79 -15.13 13.76
CA LEU A 230 60.80 -13.74 14.25
C LEU A 230 61.49 -12.77 13.27
N SER A 231 62.21 -13.27 12.26
CA SER A 231 62.86 -12.45 11.24
C SER A 231 61.93 -12.04 10.11
N GLN A 232 60.79 -12.73 9.95
CA GLN A 232 59.84 -12.50 8.88
C GLN A 232 58.45 -12.19 9.43
N PHE A 233 57.86 -11.12 8.93
CA PHE A 233 56.46 -10.81 9.16
C PHE A 233 55.57 -11.60 8.21
N LYS A 234 54.36 -11.91 8.66
CA LYS A 234 53.35 -12.59 7.86
C LYS A 234 52.87 -11.76 6.67
N ASN A 235 52.61 -10.46 6.85
CA ASN A 235 52.26 -9.52 5.77
C ASN A 235 52.58 -8.05 6.15
N ARG A 236 53.86 -7.68 6.30
CA ARG A 236 54.22 -6.30 6.70
C ARG A 236 53.83 -5.25 5.67
N PHE A 237 53.90 -5.62 4.38
CA PHE A 237 53.56 -4.77 3.26
C PHE A 237 52.69 -5.59 2.31
N PRO A 238 51.36 -5.37 2.30
CA PRO A 238 50.44 -6.04 1.40
C PRO A 238 50.93 -6.00 -0.05
N GLN A 239 51.22 -7.18 -0.60
CA GLN A 239 51.64 -7.37 -1.98
C GLN A 239 50.57 -8.13 -2.75
N MET A 240 50.21 -7.63 -3.92
CA MET A 240 49.17 -8.22 -4.75
C MET A 240 49.79 -8.74 -6.03
N ALA A 241 49.40 -9.97 -6.40
CA ALA A 241 49.72 -10.50 -7.71
C ALA A 241 48.83 -9.85 -8.79
N LYS A 242 49.32 -9.75 -10.01
CA LYS A 242 48.54 -9.35 -11.18
C LYS A 242 47.31 -10.25 -11.31
N GLY A 243 46.15 -9.63 -11.49
CA GLY A 243 44.85 -10.30 -11.56
C GLY A 243 44.24 -10.63 -10.21
N ALA A 244 44.90 -10.34 -9.08
CA ALA A 244 44.31 -10.52 -7.75
C ALA A 244 43.07 -9.64 -7.59
N ARG A 245 41.97 -10.24 -7.13
CA ARG A 245 40.73 -9.53 -6.77
C ARG A 245 40.91 -8.88 -5.41
N LEU A 246 40.85 -7.55 -5.38
CA LEU A 246 41.12 -6.75 -4.18
C LEU A 246 39.84 -6.50 -3.41
N LEU A 247 38.87 -5.87 -4.08
CA LEU A 247 37.61 -5.41 -3.51
C LEU A 247 36.46 -5.83 -4.42
N LYS A 248 35.36 -6.27 -3.83
CA LYS A 248 34.11 -6.64 -4.52
C LYS A 248 33.03 -5.62 -4.19
N LYS A 249 32.32 -5.12 -5.19
CA LYS A 249 31.09 -4.34 -4.97
C LYS A 249 29.95 -5.28 -4.57
N LEU A 250 29.34 -4.99 -3.43
CA LEU A 250 28.01 -5.48 -3.07
C LEU A 250 27.01 -4.44 -3.59
N PRO A 251 26.17 -4.79 -4.58
CA PRO A 251 25.24 -3.84 -5.16
C PRO A 251 24.23 -3.35 -4.13
N ARG A 252 23.77 -2.11 -4.30
CA ARG A 252 22.68 -1.56 -3.51
C ARG A 252 21.41 -2.39 -3.68
N VAL A 253 20.61 -2.46 -2.62
CA VAL A 253 19.31 -3.13 -2.61
C VAL A 253 18.24 -2.07 -2.45
N LEU A 254 17.32 -1.96 -3.42
CA LEU A 254 16.23 -0.99 -3.34
C LEU A 254 15.29 -1.32 -2.17
N GLY A 255 14.73 -0.27 -1.58
CA GLY A 255 13.71 -0.38 -0.55
C GLY A 255 12.36 -0.84 -1.12
N ARG A 256 11.39 -1.07 -0.24
CA ARG A 256 10.00 -1.33 -0.63
C ARG A 256 9.15 -0.08 -0.37
N GLN A 257 8.25 0.20 -1.30
CA GLN A 257 7.32 1.32 -1.19
C GLN A 257 6.37 1.12 0.00
N GLY A 258 6.11 2.22 0.70
CA GLY A 258 5.03 2.33 1.68
C GLY A 258 3.76 2.85 1.01
N ARG A 259 2.72 3.05 1.80
CA ARG A 259 1.44 3.60 1.33
C ARG A 259 0.75 4.41 2.42
N THR A 260 0.34 5.63 2.09
CA THR A 260 -0.42 6.50 3.00
C THR A 260 -1.80 5.91 3.29
N VAL A 261 -2.49 6.37 4.33
CA VAL A 261 -3.91 6.01 4.57
C VAL A 261 -4.83 6.44 3.42
N GLY A 262 -4.42 7.45 2.64
CA GLY A 262 -5.12 7.90 1.43
C GLY A 262 -4.93 6.97 0.22
N GLY A 263 -3.99 6.04 0.29
CA GLY A 263 -3.67 5.11 -0.79
C GLY A 263 -2.48 5.52 -1.66
N ASP A 264 -1.90 6.70 -1.44
CA ASP A 264 -0.75 7.19 -2.20
C ASP A 264 0.53 6.42 -1.85
N LEU A 265 1.38 6.20 -2.85
CA LEU A 265 2.67 5.54 -2.65
C LEU A 265 3.65 6.44 -1.89
N ILE A 266 4.42 5.83 -1.00
CA ILE A 266 5.52 6.47 -0.29
C ILE A 266 6.81 5.83 -0.78
N GLU A 267 7.59 6.57 -1.55
CA GLU A 267 8.87 6.09 -2.04
C GLU A 267 9.89 5.97 -0.89
N PRO A 268 10.62 4.84 -0.79
CA PRO A 268 11.74 4.75 0.13
C PRO A 268 12.87 5.67 -0.31
N ALA A 269 13.72 6.07 0.63
CA ALA A 269 14.95 6.79 0.28
C ALA A 269 15.80 5.94 -0.69
N LEU A 270 16.25 6.56 -1.78
CA LEU A 270 17.09 5.88 -2.77
C LEU A 270 18.43 5.51 -2.11
N PRO A 271 18.77 4.22 -2.00
CA PRO A 271 20.06 3.83 -1.47
C PRO A 271 21.19 4.33 -2.37
N LYS A 272 22.28 4.76 -1.74
CA LYS A 272 23.48 5.24 -2.42
C LYS A 272 24.09 4.10 -3.21
N ASP A 273 24.52 4.40 -4.43
CA ASP A 273 25.35 3.49 -5.20
C ASP A 273 26.82 3.89 -5.07
N LEU A 274 27.69 2.95 -5.43
CA LEU A 274 29.12 3.11 -5.41
C LEU A 274 29.68 2.87 -6.82
N ASP A 275 30.42 3.83 -7.32
CA ASP A 275 31.19 3.68 -8.55
C ASP A 275 32.61 3.16 -8.22
N LEU A 276 32.92 1.93 -8.60
CA LEU A 276 34.25 1.36 -8.40
C LEU A 276 35.32 2.07 -9.25
N TYR A 277 34.96 2.65 -10.40
CA TYR A 277 35.93 3.33 -11.26
C TYR A 277 36.53 4.55 -10.55
N ALA A 278 35.71 5.27 -9.77
CA ALA A 278 36.16 6.40 -8.95
C ALA A 278 37.17 5.99 -7.86
N LEU A 279 37.18 4.71 -7.45
CA LEU A 279 38.10 4.16 -6.46
C LEU A 279 39.37 3.57 -7.09
N THR A 280 39.40 3.36 -8.40
CA THR A 280 40.60 2.82 -9.06
C THR A 280 41.66 3.91 -9.25
N SER A 281 42.92 3.49 -9.13
CA SER A 281 44.09 4.31 -9.44
C SER A 281 45.19 3.44 -10.04
N VAL A 282 46.42 3.95 -10.10
CA VAL A 282 47.56 3.31 -10.76
C VAL A 282 47.68 1.83 -10.36
N GLY A 283 47.79 0.96 -11.37
CA GLY A 283 47.94 -0.48 -11.17
C GLY A 283 46.68 -1.24 -10.77
N THR A 284 45.51 -0.60 -10.83
CA THR A 284 44.21 -1.26 -10.61
C THR A 284 43.24 -0.96 -11.75
N LYS A 285 42.25 -1.84 -11.94
CA LYS A 285 41.12 -1.62 -12.86
C LYS A 285 39.86 -2.24 -12.28
N VAL A 286 38.71 -1.83 -12.80
CA VAL A 286 37.45 -2.54 -12.57
C VAL A 286 37.34 -3.72 -13.55
N GLU A 287 36.92 -4.87 -13.04
CA GLU A 287 36.60 -6.06 -13.83
C GLU A 287 35.20 -6.55 -13.47
N VAL A 288 34.36 -6.76 -14.48
CA VAL A 288 32.99 -7.27 -14.32
C VAL A 288 33.02 -8.77 -14.57
N CYS A 289 32.63 -9.54 -13.57
CA CYS A 289 32.51 -11.00 -13.63
C CYS A 289 31.04 -11.41 -13.47
N GLU A 290 30.74 -12.69 -13.72
CA GLU A 290 29.38 -13.25 -13.53
C GLU A 290 28.83 -13.00 -12.11
N ASP A 291 29.71 -13.01 -11.11
CA ASP A 291 29.35 -12.90 -9.71
C ASP A 291 29.48 -11.47 -9.14
N GLY A 292 29.78 -10.47 -9.98
CA GLY A 292 29.78 -9.05 -9.63
C GLY A 292 30.98 -8.26 -10.16
N GLU A 293 31.06 -7.00 -9.73
CA GLU A 293 32.14 -6.08 -10.08
C GLU A 293 33.27 -6.13 -9.05
N TYR A 294 34.51 -6.12 -9.53
CA TYR A 294 35.72 -6.18 -8.71
C TYR A 294 36.70 -5.08 -9.06
N ILE A 295 37.44 -4.59 -8.08
CA ILE A 295 38.72 -3.94 -8.31
C ILE A 295 39.79 -5.01 -8.33
N VAL A 296 40.56 -5.08 -9.41
CA VAL A 296 41.63 -6.07 -9.62
C VAL A 296 42.97 -5.40 -9.85
N ALA A 297 44.05 -6.04 -9.41
CA ALA A 297 45.41 -5.58 -9.68
C ALA A 297 45.80 -5.82 -11.15
N THR A 298 46.44 -4.86 -11.80
CA THR A 298 46.90 -4.99 -13.20
C THR A 298 48.38 -5.39 -13.31
N LEU A 299 49.11 -5.34 -12.21
CA LEU A 299 50.54 -5.65 -12.08
C LEU A 299 50.85 -6.25 -10.71
N ASP A 300 51.99 -6.91 -10.59
CA ASP A 300 52.51 -7.38 -9.30
C ASP A 300 53.10 -6.19 -8.53
N GLY A 301 52.69 -5.95 -7.28
CA GLY A 301 53.20 -4.78 -6.57
C GLY A 301 52.63 -4.60 -5.16
N PHE A 302 52.92 -3.43 -4.58
CA PHE A 302 52.48 -3.04 -3.24
C PHE A 302 51.13 -2.34 -3.28
N LEU A 303 50.19 -2.81 -2.46
CA LEU A 303 48.87 -2.22 -2.30
C LEU A 303 48.96 -0.92 -1.48
N THR A 304 48.37 0.15 -1.99
CA THR A 304 48.17 1.41 -1.26
C THR A 304 46.70 1.80 -1.30
N LEU A 305 46.17 2.18 -0.13
CA LEU A 305 44.84 2.77 0.02
C LEU A 305 45.04 4.22 0.47
N ASP A 306 44.64 5.18 -0.36
CA ASP A 306 44.74 6.60 0.00
C ASP A 306 43.49 7.01 0.79
N PRO A 307 43.60 7.33 2.10
CA PRO A 307 42.45 7.71 2.92
C PRO A 307 41.86 9.08 2.55
N LYS A 308 42.54 9.90 1.74
CA LYS A 308 42.03 11.21 1.30
C LYS A 308 41.18 11.10 0.04
N SER A 309 41.63 10.31 -0.94
CA SER A 309 40.93 10.12 -2.21
C SER A 309 40.08 8.85 -2.28
N ASN A 310 40.20 7.96 -1.29
CA ASN A 310 39.65 6.60 -1.27
C ASN A 310 40.13 5.73 -2.45
N GLN A 311 41.21 6.13 -3.11
CA GLN A 311 41.75 5.39 -4.23
C GLN A 311 42.57 4.18 -3.78
N VAL A 312 42.45 3.12 -4.56
CA VAL A 312 43.21 1.87 -4.45
C VAL A 312 44.23 1.83 -5.56
N SER A 313 45.50 1.64 -5.22
CA SER A 313 46.57 1.50 -6.20
C SER A 313 47.47 0.31 -5.88
N VAL A 314 48.11 -0.21 -6.92
CA VAL A 314 49.16 -1.22 -6.83
C VAL A 314 50.36 -0.70 -7.62
N THR A 315 51.49 -0.49 -6.95
CA THR A 315 52.68 0.08 -7.60
C THR A 315 53.88 -0.85 -7.45
N GLU A 316 54.78 -0.80 -8.44
CA GLU A 316 56.10 -1.40 -8.32
C GLU A 316 56.91 -0.71 -7.20
N LYS A 317 57.90 -1.42 -6.67
CA LYS A 317 58.72 -0.95 -5.57
C LYS A 317 59.44 0.35 -5.93
N ILE A 318 59.34 1.37 -5.07
CA ILE A 318 60.32 2.46 -4.98
C ILE A 318 61.41 2.04 -4.01
#